data_AF-A0A941UH25-F1
#
_entry.id   AF-A0A941UH25-F1
#
_cell.length_a   1.000
_cell.length_b   1.000
_cell.length_c   1.000
_cell.angle_alpha   90.00
_cell.angle_beta   90.00
_cell.angle_gamma   90.00
#
_symmetry.space_group_name_H-M   'P 1'
#
loop_
_entity.id
_entity.type
_entity.pdbx_description
1 polymer ?
#
loop_
_entity_poly.entity_id
_entity_poly.type
_entity_poly.pdbx_seq_one_letter_code
_entity_poly.pdbx_strand_id
1 'polypeptide(L)'
;MAPFSDASRNEKLSANIARKRDDWRNEYYSQANQYINKVTESPSFLSGLSCNIRKASAFTESTRKGYLSAFSYIAKNVNQNYYLGIFRNLLSFFSTGALNQNCVFCSKAVDMNLAELAKGKVDNFWVAKQTSQGQLPQNVVEENYNAFVMQADQSLSSQLLASTREHSRNIIMVPVKNRYFSHAMNLVRTETADLVIDGQSGRVYDLSSTKGKARFDERYGHNRALNLVQIYHTGQAPELEK
;
A
#
# COMPACT_ATOMS: atom_id res chain seq x y z
N MET A 1 -13.03 60.45 -5.60
CA MET A 1 -13.18 59.08 -6.16
C MET A 1 -12.32 58.16 -5.33
N ALA A 2 -12.92 57.34 -4.47
CA ALA A 2 -12.20 56.35 -3.66
C ALA A 2 -12.04 55.05 -4.47
N PRO A 3 -10.86 54.39 -4.45
CA PRO A 3 -10.67 53.13 -5.16
C PRO A 3 -11.38 52.02 -4.39
N PHE A 4 -12.44 51.45 -4.95
CA PHE A 4 -13.11 50.28 -4.38
C PHE A 4 -12.27 49.02 -4.60
N SER A 5 -11.53 48.67 -3.55
CA SER A 5 -11.06 47.34 -3.11
C SER A 5 -11.06 46.16 -4.11
N ASP A 6 -9.92 45.93 -4.77
CA ASP A 6 -9.60 44.65 -5.43
C ASP A 6 -9.37 43.49 -4.44
N ALA A 7 -9.00 43.81 -3.19
CA ALA A 7 -8.72 42.81 -2.15
C ALA A 7 -9.95 41.95 -1.79
N SER A 8 -11.12 42.58 -1.63
CA SER A 8 -12.39 41.89 -1.31
C SER A 8 -12.83 40.90 -2.40
N ARG A 9 -12.50 41.21 -3.66
CA ARG A 9 -12.84 40.37 -4.82
C ARG A 9 -11.94 39.13 -4.88
N ASN A 10 -10.65 39.30 -4.59
CA ASN A 10 -9.68 38.19 -4.55
C ASN A 10 -9.91 37.23 -3.36
N GLU A 11 -10.32 37.74 -2.20
CA GLU A 11 -10.68 36.88 -1.06
C GLU A 11 -11.93 36.04 -1.34
N LYS A 12 -12.97 36.64 -1.93
CA LYS A 12 -14.20 35.91 -2.32
C LYS A 12 -13.94 34.87 -3.40
N LEU A 13 -13.01 35.12 -4.32
CA LEU A 13 -12.62 34.15 -5.35
C LEU A 13 -11.84 32.98 -4.73
N SER A 14 -10.88 33.27 -3.86
CA SER A 14 -10.10 32.26 -3.14
C SER A 14 -10.98 31.36 -2.25
N ALA A 15 -11.93 31.95 -1.53
CA ALA A 15 -12.89 31.21 -0.71
C ALA A 15 -13.82 30.31 -1.55
N ASN A 16 -14.27 30.79 -2.72
CA ASN A 16 -15.09 29.99 -3.63
C ASN A 16 -14.32 28.83 -4.27
N ILE A 17 -13.04 29.02 -4.60
CA ILE A 17 -12.16 27.97 -5.10
C ILE A 17 -11.93 26.91 -4.01
N ALA A 18 -11.65 27.34 -2.78
CA ALA A 18 -11.47 26.44 -1.65
C ALA A 18 -12.75 25.61 -1.38
N ARG A 19 -13.92 26.26 -1.34
CA ARG A 19 -15.20 25.58 -1.13
C ARG A 19 -15.50 24.57 -2.24
N LYS A 20 -15.31 24.95 -3.51
CA LYS A 20 -15.49 24.01 -4.65
C LYS A 20 -14.52 22.82 -4.59
N ARG A 21 -13.29 23.02 -4.10
CA ARG A 21 -12.32 21.95 -3.90
C ARG A 21 -12.77 20.99 -2.80
N ASP A 22 -13.32 21.52 -1.71
CA ASP A 22 -13.83 20.72 -0.59
C ASP A 22 -15.12 19.97 -0.98
N ASP A 23 -16.01 20.60 -1.74
CA ASP A 23 -17.23 19.98 -2.29
C ASP A 23 -16.89 18.82 -3.23
N TRP A 24 -15.96 19.04 -4.18
CA TRP A 24 -15.50 17.98 -5.10
C TRP A 24 -14.82 16.83 -4.34
N ARG A 25 -14.03 17.16 -3.32
CA ARG A 25 -13.38 16.19 -2.45
C ARG A 25 -14.42 15.35 -1.69
N ASN A 26 -15.46 15.97 -1.12
CA ASN A 26 -16.53 15.28 -0.40
C ASN A 26 -17.38 14.41 -1.34
N GLU A 27 -17.68 14.88 -2.55
CA GLU A 27 -18.40 14.11 -3.56
C GLU A 27 -17.57 12.91 -4.07
N TYR A 28 -16.27 13.12 -4.29
CA TYR A 28 -15.34 12.05 -4.65
C TYR A 28 -15.17 11.04 -3.51
N TYR A 29 -15.06 11.48 -2.25
CA TYR A 29 -15.06 10.59 -1.09
C TYR A 29 -16.39 9.85 -0.96
N SER A 30 -17.53 10.46 -1.28
CA SER A 30 -18.84 9.80 -1.28
C SER A 30 -18.94 8.72 -2.38
N GLN A 31 -18.46 9.00 -3.59
CA GLN A 31 -18.38 8.02 -4.67
C GLN A 31 -17.34 6.92 -4.38
N ALA A 32 -16.17 7.27 -3.87
CA ALA A 32 -15.18 6.31 -3.38
C ALA A 32 -15.76 5.46 -2.23
N ASN A 33 -16.55 6.06 -1.34
CA ASN A 33 -17.27 5.37 -0.29
C ASN A 33 -18.27 4.37 -0.87
N GLN A 34 -18.92 4.63 -2.01
CA GLN A 34 -19.75 3.61 -2.67
C GLN A 34 -18.95 2.40 -3.20
N TYR A 35 -17.67 2.59 -3.54
CA TYR A 35 -16.76 1.48 -3.86
C TYR A 35 -16.17 0.82 -2.60
N ILE A 36 -16.02 1.57 -1.51
CA ILE A 36 -15.58 1.07 -0.19
C ILE A 36 -16.72 0.31 0.52
N ASN A 37 -17.99 0.66 0.29
CA ASN A 37 -19.18 0.21 1.04
C ASN A 37 -19.91 -1.03 0.48
N LYS A 38 -19.35 -1.76 -0.49
CA LYS A 38 -19.83 -3.14 -0.79
C LYS A 38 -19.23 -4.15 0.20
N VAL A 39 -19.54 -3.92 1.48
CA VAL A 39 -18.94 -4.60 2.62
C VAL A 39 -19.93 -5.61 3.17
N THR A 40 -19.55 -6.87 3.07
CA THR A 40 -20.09 -7.96 3.88
C THR A 40 -19.10 -8.25 5.02
N GLU A 41 -19.60 -8.76 6.16
CA GLU A 41 -18.80 -9.20 7.30
C GLU A 41 -17.56 -10.01 6.84
N SER A 42 -16.36 -9.62 7.27
CA SER A 42 -15.10 -10.31 6.93
C SER A 42 -14.37 -10.80 8.20
N PRO A 43 -13.76 -12.00 8.18
CA PRO A 43 -13.17 -12.63 9.36
C PRO A 43 -11.86 -11.94 9.77
N SER A 44 -11.30 -12.33 10.93
CA SER A 44 -10.06 -11.82 11.54
C SER A 44 -8.90 -11.51 10.56
N PHE A 45 -7.96 -10.64 10.95
CA PHE A 45 -6.80 -10.23 10.12
C PHE A 45 -6.03 -11.41 9.50
N LEU A 46 -5.97 -12.55 10.21
CA LEU A 46 -5.28 -13.77 9.78
C LEU A 46 -6.04 -14.58 8.71
N SER A 47 -7.29 -14.22 8.42
CA SER A 47 -8.09 -14.86 7.38
C SER A 47 -7.38 -14.84 6.04
N GLY A 48 -7.37 -15.99 5.37
CA GLY A 48 -6.69 -16.20 4.09
C GLY A 48 -5.17 -16.36 4.17
N LEU A 49 -4.58 -16.36 5.38
CA LEU A 49 -3.16 -16.63 5.61
C LEU A 49 -2.92 -18.06 6.10
N SER A 50 -1.70 -18.55 5.94
CA SER A 50 -1.20 -19.73 6.63
C SER A 50 0.24 -19.52 7.11
N CYS A 51 0.64 -20.21 8.18
CA CYS A 51 2.02 -20.25 8.64
C CYS A 51 2.75 -21.43 7.99
N ASN A 52 3.98 -21.21 7.51
CA ASN A 52 4.83 -22.21 6.89
C ASN A 52 6.18 -22.29 7.60
N ILE A 53 6.31 -23.27 8.50
CA ILE A 53 7.52 -23.51 9.31
C ILE A 53 8.76 -23.82 8.44
N ARG A 54 8.59 -24.49 7.30
CA ARG A 54 9.73 -24.81 6.41
C ARG A 54 10.36 -23.54 5.82
N LYS A 55 9.54 -22.53 5.50
CA LYS A 55 10.03 -21.23 5.02
C LYS A 55 10.66 -20.39 6.13
N ALA A 56 10.32 -20.63 7.39
CA ALA A 56 10.89 -19.91 8.52
C ALA A 56 12.41 -20.09 8.62
N SER A 57 12.93 -21.32 8.43
CA SER A 57 14.40 -21.55 8.49
C SER A 57 15.17 -20.75 7.43
N ALA A 58 14.70 -20.74 6.18
CA ALA A 58 15.32 -19.94 5.11
C ALA A 58 15.12 -18.43 5.30
N PHE A 59 14.03 -18.03 5.96
CA PHE A 59 13.80 -16.66 6.37
C PHE A 59 14.79 -16.21 7.44
N THR A 60 15.01 -17.00 8.49
CA THR A 60 16.03 -16.76 9.53
C THR A 60 17.41 -16.56 8.92
N GLU A 61 17.79 -17.42 7.97
CA GLU A 61 19.06 -17.28 7.26
C GLU A 61 19.13 -16.00 6.41
N SER A 62 18.00 -15.60 5.82
CA SER A 62 17.93 -14.34 5.08
C SER A 62 18.04 -13.12 6.00
N THR A 63 17.50 -13.19 7.21
CA THR A 63 17.62 -12.16 8.26
C THR A 63 19.06 -12.01 8.74
N ARG A 64 19.81 -13.11 8.92
CA ARG A 64 21.24 -13.07 9.27
C ARG A 64 22.11 -12.37 8.23
N LYS A 65 21.68 -12.36 6.96
CA LYS A 65 22.36 -11.63 5.87
C LYS A 65 22.00 -10.15 5.82
N GLY A 66 21.15 -9.67 6.72
CA GLY A 66 20.70 -8.30 6.82
C GLY A 66 19.28 -8.07 6.31
N TYR A 67 18.71 -6.93 6.68
CA TYR A 67 17.28 -6.63 6.48
C TYR A 67 16.85 -6.54 5.03
N LEU A 68 17.69 -6.00 4.13
CA LEU A 68 17.36 -5.99 2.69
C LEU A 68 17.18 -7.40 2.13
N SER A 69 17.97 -8.36 2.62
CA SER A 69 17.82 -9.77 2.29
C SER A 69 16.53 -10.34 2.90
N ALA A 70 16.23 -10.04 4.16
CA ALA A 70 14.97 -10.42 4.81
C ALA A 70 13.73 -9.89 4.06
N PHE A 71 13.68 -8.60 3.74
CA PHE A 71 12.57 -7.97 3.02
C PHE A 71 12.41 -8.53 1.60
N SER A 72 13.53 -8.76 0.91
CA SER A 72 13.53 -9.42 -0.40
C SER A 72 13.02 -10.86 -0.32
N TYR A 73 13.39 -11.59 0.75
CA TYR A 73 12.88 -12.93 1.00
C TYR A 73 11.36 -12.91 1.22
N ILE A 74 10.87 -12.02 2.10
CA ILE A 74 9.44 -11.83 2.35
C ILE A 74 8.71 -11.58 1.02
N ALA A 75 9.12 -10.56 0.27
CA ALA A 75 8.47 -10.17 -0.99
C ALA A 75 8.29 -11.38 -1.93
N LYS A 76 9.36 -12.16 -2.12
CA LYS A 76 9.40 -13.29 -3.05
C LYS A 76 8.63 -14.53 -2.57
N ASN A 77 8.39 -14.67 -1.27
CA ASN A 77 7.94 -15.95 -0.69
C ASN A 77 6.54 -15.94 -0.10
N VAL A 78 5.94 -14.77 0.14
CA VAL A 78 4.57 -14.68 0.70
C VAL A 78 3.50 -15.16 -0.28
N ASN A 79 3.68 -14.96 -1.58
CA ASN A 79 2.72 -15.40 -2.60
C ASN A 79 3.06 -16.83 -3.08
N GLN A 80 2.43 -17.84 -2.48
CA GLN A 80 2.64 -19.24 -2.89
C GLN A 80 2.18 -19.52 -4.32
N ASN A 81 1.26 -18.73 -4.85
CA ASN A 81 0.66 -18.90 -6.17
C ASN A 81 1.35 -18.05 -7.25
N TYR A 82 2.49 -17.41 -6.95
CA TYR A 82 3.17 -16.51 -7.88
C TYR A 82 3.44 -17.19 -9.24
N TYR A 83 4.02 -18.39 -9.22
CA TYR A 83 4.33 -19.14 -10.44
C TYR A 83 3.08 -19.63 -11.18
N LEU A 84 2.08 -20.16 -10.46
CA LEU A 84 0.79 -20.58 -11.05
C LEU A 84 0.04 -19.39 -11.66
N GLY A 85 0.15 -18.20 -11.07
CA GLY A 85 -0.41 -16.95 -11.56
C GLY A 85 0.29 -16.45 -12.83
N ILE A 86 1.61 -16.60 -12.96
CA ILE A 86 2.34 -16.28 -14.20
C ILE A 86 1.88 -17.17 -15.36
N PHE A 87 1.73 -18.49 -15.13
CA PHE A 87 1.22 -19.41 -16.16
C PHE A 87 -0.24 -19.12 -16.54
N ARG A 88 -1.10 -18.78 -15.57
CA ARG A 88 -2.48 -18.34 -15.85
C ARG A 88 -2.55 -16.98 -16.56
N ASN A 89 -1.69 -16.02 -16.21
CA ASN A 89 -1.63 -14.71 -16.85
C ASN A 89 -1.18 -14.77 -18.31
N LEU A 90 -0.31 -15.71 -18.68
CA LEU A 90 0.08 -15.93 -20.07
C LEU A 90 -1.10 -16.43 -20.93
N LEU A 91 -2.00 -17.22 -20.34
CA LEU A 91 -3.22 -17.75 -20.97
C LEU A 91 -4.41 -16.76 -20.90
N SER A 92 -4.48 -15.88 -19.90
CA SER A 92 -5.60 -14.95 -19.70
C SER A 92 -5.45 -13.60 -20.43
N PHE A 93 -4.43 -13.42 -21.26
CA PHE A 93 -4.25 -12.23 -22.10
C PHE A 93 -5.43 -11.96 -23.06
N PHE A 94 -6.37 -12.91 -23.21
CA PHE A 94 -7.51 -12.83 -24.13
C PHE A 94 -8.88 -12.59 -23.50
N SER A 95 -9.05 -12.61 -22.17
CA SER A 95 -10.38 -12.31 -21.63
C SER A 95 -10.34 -11.80 -20.19
N THR A 96 -10.91 -10.61 -20.01
CA THR A 96 -11.32 -10.01 -18.72
C THR A 96 -10.19 -9.51 -17.82
N GLY A 97 -10.23 -8.21 -17.50
CA GLY A 97 -9.29 -7.48 -16.65
C GLY A 97 -9.31 -7.87 -15.16
N ALA A 98 -9.13 -9.16 -14.86
CA ALA A 98 -9.11 -9.73 -13.51
C ALA A 98 -7.68 -10.03 -13.02
N LEU A 99 -6.67 -9.28 -13.47
CA LEU A 99 -5.38 -9.25 -12.79
C LEU A 99 -5.57 -8.60 -11.41
N ASN A 100 -4.97 -9.17 -10.37
CA ASN A 100 -4.81 -8.58 -9.03
C ASN A 100 -5.97 -8.73 -8.04
N GLN A 101 -6.39 -9.97 -7.76
CA GLN A 101 -7.30 -10.24 -6.65
C GLN A 101 -6.58 -10.62 -5.32
N ASN A 102 -5.33 -11.12 -5.35
CA ASN A 102 -4.65 -11.63 -4.14
C ASN A 102 -3.85 -10.59 -3.35
N CYS A 103 -3.83 -9.33 -3.80
CA CYS A 103 -2.88 -8.32 -3.34
C CYS A 103 -2.97 -8.11 -1.82
N VAL A 104 -4.20 -8.08 -1.29
CA VAL A 104 -4.45 -7.83 0.12
C VAL A 104 -3.98 -8.99 0.99
N PHE A 105 -4.20 -10.26 0.63
CA PHE A 105 -3.67 -11.38 1.39
C PHE A 105 -2.14 -11.44 1.33
N CYS A 106 -1.55 -11.12 0.18
CA CYS A 106 -0.09 -11.01 0.07
C CYS A 106 0.43 -9.91 1.00
N SER A 107 -0.21 -8.75 1.02
CA SER A 107 0.17 -7.63 1.89
C SER A 107 -0.01 -7.95 3.38
N LYS A 108 -1.09 -8.64 3.77
CA LYS A 108 -1.28 -9.15 5.13
C LYS A 108 -0.19 -10.16 5.52
N ALA A 109 0.19 -11.07 4.62
CA ALA A 109 1.28 -12.00 4.86
C ALA A 109 2.63 -11.29 5.03
N VAL A 110 2.93 -10.30 4.17
CA VAL A 110 4.11 -9.42 4.36
C VAL A 110 4.06 -8.78 5.74
N ASP A 111 2.93 -8.19 6.11
CA ASP A 111 2.74 -7.49 7.37
C ASP A 111 3.00 -8.39 8.58
N MET A 112 2.47 -9.61 8.57
CA MET A 112 2.71 -10.59 9.63
C MET A 112 4.19 -10.95 9.75
N ASN A 113 4.90 -11.16 8.64
CA ASN A 113 6.34 -11.45 8.69
C ASN A 113 7.17 -10.25 9.18
N LEU A 114 6.76 -9.02 8.84
CA LEU A 114 7.37 -7.81 9.38
C LEU A 114 7.13 -7.68 10.90
N ALA A 115 5.93 -8.04 11.37
CA ALA A 115 5.61 -8.04 12.79
C ALA A 115 6.44 -9.08 13.58
N GLU A 116 6.73 -10.24 12.98
CA GLU A 116 7.63 -11.25 13.54
C GLU A 116 9.07 -10.70 13.63
N LEU A 117 9.58 -10.09 12.55
CA LEU A 117 10.89 -9.41 12.57
C LEU A 117 10.98 -8.33 13.65
N ALA A 118 9.97 -7.48 13.78
CA ALA A 118 9.94 -6.43 14.79
C ALA A 118 9.95 -6.96 16.23
N LYS A 119 9.57 -8.23 16.44
CA LYS A 119 9.65 -8.91 17.75
C LYS A 119 10.96 -9.68 17.94
N GLY A 120 11.87 -9.68 16.97
CA GLY A 120 13.05 -10.54 16.95
C GLY A 120 12.72 -12.03 16.85
N LYS A 121 11.50 -12.38 16.45
CA LYS A 121 11.05 -13.78 16.32
C LYS A 121 10.91 -14.11 14.85
N VAL A 122 11.61 -15.13 14.36
CA VAL A 122 11.55 -15.54 12.95
C VAL A 122 11.19 -17.02 12.79
N ASP A 123 10.56 -17.59 13.81
CA ASP A 123 10.17 -19.01 13.88
C ASP A 123 8.98 -19.34 12.98
N ASN A 124 8.26 -18.31 12.54
CA ASN A 124 7.09 -18.41 11.67
C ASN A 124 7.35 -17.68 10.35
N PHE A 125 6.82 -18.24 9.27
CA PHE A 125 6.76 -17.53 7.99
C PHE A 125 5.34 -17.57 7.41
N TRP A 126 4.71 -16.41 7.35
CA TRP A 126 3.33 -16.26 6.91
C TRP A 126 3.23 -16.14 5.39
N VAL A 127 2.24 -16.80 4.80
CA VAL A 127 2.00 -16.80 3.35
C VAL A 127 0.52 -16.58 3.05
N ALA A 128 0.25 -16.01 1.88
CA ALA A 128 -1.11 -15.89 1.35
C ALA A 128 -1.55 -17.26 0.80
N LYS A 129 -2.57 -17.84 1.41
CA LYS A 129 -3.20 -19.10 0.97
C LYS A 129 -4.30 -18.84 -0.06
N GLN A 130 -5.10 -17.79 0.16
CA GLN A 130 -6.25 -17.48 -0.68
C GLN A 130 -5.86 -16.76 -1.96
N THR A 131 -6.59 -17.09 -3.04
CA THR A 131 -6.45 -16.46 -4.35
C THR A 131 -7.68 -15.62 -4.77
N SER A 132 -8.59 -15.36 -3.85
CA SER A 132 -9.75 -14.50 -4.05
C SER A 132 -9.41 -13.04 -3.71
N GLN A 133 -10.33 -12.12 -4.04
CA GLN A 133 -10.24 -10.74 -3.56
C GLN A 133 -10.18 -10.71 -2.03
N GLY A 134 -9.06 -10.26 -1.50
CA GLY A 134 -8.90 -10.01 -0.06
C GLY A 134 -9.40 -8.62 0.31
N GLN A 135 -9.82 -8.46 1.56
CA GLN A 135 -10.24 -7.18 2.13
C GLN A 135 -9.38 -6.85 3.36
N LEU A 136 -9.10 -5.56 3.58
CA LEU A 136 -8.51 -5.09 4.84
C LEU A 136 -9.58 -5.09 5.93
N PRO A 137 -9.20 -5.22 7.22
CA PRO A 137 -10.15 -5.08 8.32
C PRO A 137 -10.84 -3.72 8.25
N GLN A 138 -12.12 -3.67 8.59
CA GLN A 138 -12.92 -2.46 8.49
C GLN A 138 -13.16 -1.76 9.83
N ASN A 139 -12.96 -2.48 10.93
CA ASN A 139 -13.04 -1.95 12.29
C ASN A 139 -11.63 -1.56 12.76
N VAL A 140 -10.95 -0.76 11.95
CA VAL A 140 -9.66 -0.18 12.32
C VAL A 140 -9.94 1.08 13.13
N VAL A 141 -9.27 1.21 14.28
CA VAL A 141 -9.26 2.46 15.05
C VAL A 141 -8.87 3.59 14.10
N GLU A 142 -9.68 4.65 14.02
CA GLU A 142 -9.53 5.74 13.04
C GLU A 142 -8.09 6.29 13.00
N GLU A 143 -7.43 6.35 14.15
CA GLU A 143 -6.04 6.76 14.34
C GLU A 143 -5.00 5.95 13.54
N ASN A 144 -5.34 4.71 13.17
CA ASN A 144 -4.51 3.81 12.38
C ASN A 144 -4.84 3.84 10.90
N TYR A 145 -5.85 4.60 10.47
CA TYR A 145 -6.26 4.69 9.08
C TYR A 145 -6.13 6.11 8.54
N ASN A 146 -5.52 6.26 7.38
CA ASN A 146 -5.43 7.52 6.67
C ASN A 146 -5.74 7.30 5.18
N ALA A 147 -6.37 8.27 4.53
CA ALA A 147 -6.63 8.22 3.10
C ALA A 147 -6.54 9.62 2.48
N PHE A 148 -5.92 9.71 1.31
CA PHE A 148 -5.79 10.97 0.58
C PHE A 148 -6.04 10.79 -0.90
N VAL A 149 -6.59 11.83 -1.52
CA VAL A 149 -6.65 11.93 -2.99
C VAL A 149 -5.31 12.47 -3.47
N MET A 150 -4.71 11.75 -4.41
CA MET A 150 -3.41 12.09 -4.98
C MET A 150 -3.45 13.44 -5.67
N GLN A 151 -2.43 14.25 -5.39
CA GLN A 151 -2.14 15.47 -6.13
C GLN A 151 -1.40 15.11 -7.43
N ALA A 152 -1.85 15.66 -8.56
CA ALA A 152 -1.35 15.29 -9.89
C ALA A 152 0.07 15.81 -10.18
N ASP A 153 0.51 16.85 -9.46
CA ASP A 153 1.80 17.53 -9.58
C ASP A 153 2.89 16.94 -8.66
N GLN A 154 2.54 16.00 -7.79
CA GLN A 154 3.47 15.34 -6.87
C GLN A 154 3.59 13.85 -7.17
N SER A 155 4.78 13.28 -6.93
CA SER A 155 4.98 11.83 -7.04
C SER A 155 4.23 11.09 -5.92
N LEU A 156 3.84 9.83 -6.18
CA LEU A 156 3.19 9.01 -5.17
C LEU A 156 4.13 8.72 -4.01
N SER A 157 5.40 8.40 -4.32
CA SER A 157 6.43 8.17 -3.32
C SER A 157 6.55 9.32 -2.32
N SER A 158 6.64 10.56 -2.78
CA SER A 158 6.73 11.75 -1.92
C SER A 158 5.47 11.94 -1.07
N GLN A 159 4.29 11.79 -1.66
CA GLN A 159 3.01 11.91 -0.94
C GLN A 159 2.85 10.83 0.14
N LEU A 160 3.29 9.59 -0.13
CA LEU A 160 3.28 8.50 0.85
C LEU A 160 4.20 8.79 2.03
N LEU A 161 5.44 9.24 1.77
CA LEU A 161 6.39 9.57 2.84
C LEU A 161 5.91 10.73 3.70
N ALA A 162 5.26 11.74 3.10
CA ALA A 162 4.66 12.85 3.84
C ALA A 162 3.42 12.43 4.66
N SER A 163 2.73 11.36 4.26
CA SER A 163 1.48 10.89 4.89
C SER A 163 1.65 9.74 5.87
N THR A 164 2.89 9.30 6.13
CA THR A 164 3.20 8.17 7.00
C THR A 164 4.27 8.52 8.02
N ARG A 165 4.22 7.87 9.19
CA ARG A 165 5.16 8.13 10.29
C ARG A 165 6.48 7.41 10.04
N GLU A 166 7.59 7.98 10.49
CA GLU A 166 8.85 7.23 10.61
C GLU A 166 8.68 6.07 11.60
N HIS A 167 9.57 5.08 11.52
CA HIS A 167 9.54 3.86 12.35
C HIS A 167 8.24 3.06 12.27
N SER A 168 7.49 3.18 11.17
CA SER A 168 6.18 2.53 11.03
C SER A 168 6.16 1.47 9.94
N ARG A 169 5.33 0.45 10.14
CA ARG A 169 4.88 -0.47 9.10
C ARG A 169 3.42 -0.17 8.78
N ASN A 170 3.12 -0.15 7.48
CA ASN A 170 1.82 0.20 6.97
C ASN A 170 1.45 -0.75 5.83
N ILE A 171 0.18 -1.11 5.72
CA ILE A 171 -0.39 -1.62 4.48
C ILE A 171 -0.91 -0.43 3.69
N ILE A 172 -0.49 -0.30 2.43
CA ILE A 172 -0.91 0.77 1.53
C ILE A 172 -1.71 0.20 0.37
N MET A 173 -2.81 0.86 0.00
CA MET A 173 -3.52 0.63 -1.25
C MET A 173 -3.32 1.84 -2.15
N VAL A 174 -2.68 1.62 -3.29
CA VAL A 174 -2.28 2.70 -4.20
C VAL A 174 -2.82 2.46 -5.60
N PRO A 175 -3.20 3.51 -6.35
CA PRO A 175 -3.63 3.35 -7.72
C PRO A 175 -2.50 2.80 -8.62
N VAL A 176 -2.86 1.91 -9.53
CA VAL A 176 -1.96 1.46 -10.60
C VAL A 176 -2.15 2.36 -11.81
N LYS A 177 -1.05 2.93 -12.33
CA LYS A 177 -1.11 3.82 -13.49
C LYS A 177 -1.73 3.11 -14.68
N ASN A 178 -2.59 3.82 -15.41
CA ASN A 178 -3.30 3.33 -16.59
C ASN A 178 -4.20 2.09 -16.33
N ARG A 179 -4.63 1.86 -15.09
CA ARG A 179 -5.55 0.79 -14.69
C ARG A 179 -6.68 1.31 -13.79
N TYR A 180 -7.84 0.66 -13.83
CA TYR A 180 -9.02 1.03 -13.05
C TYR A 180 -9.07 0.36 -11.65
N PHE A 181 -7.92 -0.04 -11.11
CA PHE A 181 -7.83 -0.73 -9.83
C PHE A 181 -6.63 -0.26 -9.00
N SER A 182 -6.69 -0.49 -7.69
CA SER A 182 -5.59 -0.26 -6.76
C SER A 182 -4.83 -1.55 -6.44
N HIS A 183 -3.58 -1.39 -6.04
CA HIS A 183 -2.69 -2.47 -5.60
C HIS A 183 -2.38 -2.34 -4.12
N ALA A 184 -2.38 -3.46 -3.40
CA ALA A 184 -2.06 -3.51 -1.98
C ALA A 184 -0.60 -3.97 -1.77
N MET A 185 0.16 -3.20 -1.00
CA MET A 185 1.58 -3.42 -0.68
C MET A 185 1.85 -2.99 0.76
N ASN A 186 3.08 -3.16 1.24
CA ASN A 186 3.49 -2.68 2.56
C ASN A 186 4.53 -1.59 2.43
N LEU A 187 4.37 -0.49 3.16
CA LEU A 187 5.38 0.54 3.34
C LEU A 187 6.00 0.39 4.74
N VAL A 188 7.30 0.21 4.79
CA VAL A 188 8.10 0.12 6.02
C VAL A 188 9.03 1.32 6.04
N ARG A 189 8.86 2.19 7.03
CA ARG A 189 9.73 3.34 7.28
C ARG A 189 10.60 3.04 8.48
N THR A 190 11.90 3.12 8.31
CA THR A 190 12.92 2.90 9.36
C THR A 190 13.83 4.12 9.43
N GLU A 191 14.78 4.16 10.36
CA GLU A 191 15.76 5.26 10.43
C GLU A 191 16.61 5.41 9.16
N THR A 192 16.89 4.29 8.49
CA THR A 192 17.90 4.24 7.41
C THR A 192 17.29 3.98 6.04
N ALA A 193 16.05 3.53 5.97
CA ALA A 193 15.38 3.19 4.71
C ALA A 193 13.86 3.32 4.77
N ASP A 194 13.30 3.75 3.64
CA ASP A 194 11.87 3.72 3.34
C ASP A 194 11.61 2.69 2.24
N LEU A 195 10.96 1.59 2.56
CA LEU A 195 10.84 0.45 1.65
C LEU A 195 9.37 0.13 1.36
N VAL A 196 9.03 -0.01 0.08
CA VAL A 196 7.77 -0.64 -0.33
C VAL A 196 8.03 -2.10 -0.68
N ILE A 197 7.34 -2.99 0.00
CA ILE A 197 7.40 -4.44 -0.18
C ILE A 197 6.13 -4.90 -0.90
N ASP A 198 6.28 -5.31 -2.16
CA ASP A 198 5.23 -5.87 -2.98
C ASP A 198 5.31 -7.40 -2.95
N GLY A 199 4.57 -7.98 -2.00
CA GLY A 199 4.48 -9.42 -1.81
C GLY A 199 3.80 -10.16 -2.97
N GLN A 200 2.99 -9.48 -3.79
CA GLN A 200 2.34 -10.12 -4.91
C GLN A 200 3.31 -10.29 -6.09
N SER A 201 4.08 -9.24 -6.40
CA SER A 201 5.03 -9.25 -7.53
C SER A 201 6.46 -9.68 -7.15
N GLY A 202 6.72 -9.91 -5.87
CA GLY A 202 8.05 -10.33 -5.40
C GLY A 202 9.08 -9.20 -5.44
N ARG A 203 8.65 -7.94 -5.32
CA ARG A 203 9.50 -6.76 -5.52
C ARG A 203 9.64 -5.95 -4.23
N VAL A 204 10.80 -5.34 -4.07
CA VAL A 204 11.06 -4.31 -3.06
C VAL A 204 11.48 -3.04 -3.79
N TYR A 205 10.93 -1.91 -3.39
CA TYR A 205 11.28 -0.58 -3.89
C TYR A 205 11.89 0.20 -2.73
N ASP A 206 13.09 0.72 -2.95
CA ASP A 206 13.76 1.61 -2.00
C ASP A 206 13.40 3.07 -2.30
N LEU A 207 12.45 3.60 -1.54
CA LEU A 207 11.99 4.97 -1.64
C LEU A 207 12.96 5.97 -1.01
N SER A 208 14.03 5.56 -0.35
CA SER A 208 15.11 6.47 0.06
C SER A 208 16.04 6.80 -1.13
N SER A 209 16.09 5.93 -2.14
CA SER A 209 16.87 6.15 -3.37
C SER A 209 16.07 6.81 -4.51
N THR A 210 16.70 7.71 -5.26
CA THR A 210 16.08 8.33 -6.46
C THR A 210 15.64 7.28 -7.49
N LYS A 211 16.45 6.23 -7.69
CA LYS A 211 16.14 5.14 -8.63
C LYS A 211 14.95 4.31 -8.18
N GLY A 212 14.83 4.02 -6.89
CA GLY A 212 13.71 3.25 -6.36
C GLY A 212 12.42 4.06 -6.35
N LYS A 213 12.45 5.36 -6.03
CA LYS A 213 11.32 6.28 -6.22
C LYS A 213 10.84 6.27 -7.68
N ALA A 214 11.75 6.52 -8.63
CA ALA A 214 11.40 6.54 -10.05
C ALA A 214 10.76 5.23 -10.53
N ARG A 215 11.31 4.07 -10.14
CA ARG A 215 10.74 2.75 -10.51
C ARG A 215 9.37 2.48 -9.87
N PHE A 216 9.15 2.99 -8.67
CA PHE A 216 7.86 2.86 -8.00
C PHE A 216 6.81 3.77 -8.66
N ASP A 217 7.16 5.04 -8.83
CA ASP A 217 6.30 6.06 -9.42
C ASP A 217 6.03 5.83 -10.92
N GLU A 218 6.87 5.06 -11.63
CA GLU A 218 6.59 4.64 -13.01
C GLU A 218 5.34 3.75 -13.10
N ARG A 219 5.10 2.92 -12.08
CA ARG A 219 4.03 1.90 -12.08
C ARG A 219 2.78 2.32 -11.32
N TYR A 220 2.97 3.09 -10.27
CA TYR A 220 1.91 3.49 -9.35
C TYR A 220 1.78 5.01 -9.32
N GLY A 221 0.58 5.49 -9.05
CA GLY A 221 0.31 6.92 -8.89
C GLY A 221 -0.88 7.41 -9.69
N HIS A 222 -0.94 8.73 -9.88
CA HIS A 222 -2.13 9.41 -10.40
C HIS A 222 -2.61 8.81 -11.72
N ASN A 223 -3.92 8.56 -11.81
CA ASN A 223 -4.59 8.03 -12.98
C ASN A 223 -5.93 8.76 -13.22
N ARG A 224 -6.47 8.72 -14.43
CA ARG A 224 -7.70 9.45 -14.79
C ARG A 224 -8.97 8.96 -14.09
N ALA A 225 -8.94 7.76 -13.51
CA ALA A 225 -10.13 7.10 -12.97
C ALA A 225 -10.11 6.90 -11.45
N LEU A 226 -8.93 6.63 -10.86
CA LEU A 226 -8.78 6.36 -9.43
C LEU A 226 -7.52 7.04 -8.92
N ASN A 227 -7.68 7.93 -7.96
CA ASN A 227 -6.61 8.72 -7.34
C ASN A 227 -6.61 8.61 -5.83
N LEU A 228 -7.36 7.67 -5.26
CA LEU A 228 -7.40 7.47 -3.82
C LEU A 228 -6.25 6.56 -3.39
N VAL A 229 -5.48 7.03 -2.41
CA VAL A 229 -4.52 6.23 -1.65
C VAL A 229 -5.10 5.97 -0.27
N GLN A 230 -5.00 4.74 0.20
CA GLN A 230 -5.40 4.34 1.54
C GLN A 230 -4.18 3.79 2.26
N ILE A 231 -4.02 4.14 3.53
CA ILE A 231 -2.91 3.77 4.39
C ILE A 231 -3.51 3.18 5.65
N TYR A 232 -3.07 1.98 6.00
CA TYR A 232 -3.38 1.33 7.25
C TYR A 232 -2.09 1.12 8.04
N HIS A 233 -1.93 1.85 9.14
CA HIS A 233 -0.85 1.68 10.09
C HIS A 233 -1.05 0.38 10.87
N THR A 234 -0.09 -0.54 10.77
CA THR A 234 -0.17 -1.87 11.39
C THR A 234 0.75 -2.01 12.60
N GLY A 235 1.68 -1.09 12.82
CA GLY A 235 2.51 -1.02 14.02
C GLY A 235 3.91 -0.44 13.75
N GLN A 236 4.84 -0.77 14.64
CA GLN A 236 6.24 -0.34 14.52
C GLN A 236 6.99 -1.16 13.46
N ALA A 237 7.89 -0.49 12.74
CA ALA A 237 8.82 -1.15 11.82
C ALA A 237 9.84 -1.98 12.61
N PRO A 238 10.43 -3.04 12.01
CA PRO A 238 11.54 -3.74 12.63
C PRO A 238 12.71 -2.79 12.90
N GLU A 239 13.25 -2.82 14.11
CA GLU A 239 14.50 -2.11 14.43
C GLU A 239 15.60 -2.68 13.56
N LEU A 240 16.33 -1.80 12.85
CA LEU A 240 17.45 -2.20 12.01
C LEU A 240 18.73 -2.05 12.85
N GLU A 241 19.20 -3.12 13.49
CA GLU A 241 20.57 -3.10 14.03
C GLU A 241 21.56 -3.00 12.85
N LYS A 242 22.58 -2.13 13.01
CA LYS A 242 23.58 -1.81 11.98
C LYS A 242 24.51 -2.97 11.69
#